data_AF-A0A0C3FR51-F1
#
_entry.id   AF-A0A0C3FR51-F1
#
_cell.length_a   1.000
_cell.length_b   1.000
_cell.length_c   1.000
_cell.angle_alpha   90.00
_cell.angle_beta   90.00
_cell.angle_gamma   90.00
#
_symmetry.space_group_name_H-M   'P 1'
#
loop_
_entity.id
_entity.type
_entity.pdbx_description
1 polymer ?
#
loop_
_entity_poly.entity_id
_entity_poly.type
_entity_poly.pdbx_seq_one_letter_code
_entity_poly.pdbx_strand_id
1 'polypeptide(L)'
;MRKGLKGNLVSSRLSAWCLGTLAFTDDLAENLAALGAVTLAVEHLRYITAHLDADTEDTCAAIYLVSRLARTTTLAKSLAKAGCVLLIVHHLSVSEDPQVLHWSARAVGCLQRPSASDMAKALLDAGSAKALARLPRVLPSDVIEPLASFAFAIQRLSCAEWGGGTRKALVEAGVVDSLLSALRTSADIPNPQVHIELALATSFLGDVGGTAIRKEIVRAGGIDILKRVGAAGKPEVAKACSMAVTSITGNIWTRNAASAKTAMAHNWNGGCPEYQPECPFVPTVD
;
A
#
# COMPACT_ATOMS: atom_id res chain seq x y z
N MET A 1 -15.41 33.90 5.29
CA MET A 1 -14.89 32.69 5.98
C MET A 1 -14.44 31.68 4.95
N ARG A 2 -13.15 31.33 4.89
CA ARG A 2 -12.67 30.21 4.07
C ARG A 2 -13.16 28.91 4.73
N LYS A 3 -14.07 28.19 4.08
CA LYS A 3 -14.53 26.87 4.54
C LYS A 3 -13.51 25.80 4.11
N GLY A 4 -13.10 24.93 5.03
CA GLY A 4 -12.26 23.74 4.77
C GLY A 4 -10.87 23.76 5.41
N LEU A 5 -10.08 22.70 5.17
CA LEU A 5 -8.69 22.52 5.64
C LEU A 5 -7.73 23.43 4.84
N LYS A 6 -7.92 24.74 4.97
CA LYS A 6 -7.19 25.81 4.26
C LYS A 6 -6.69 26.89 5.24
N GLY A 7 -6.37 26.46 6.47
CA GLY A 7 -5.68 27.28 7.47
C GLY A 7 -4.20 27.43 7.13
N ASN A 8 -3.38 27.90 8.09
CA ASN A 8 -1.93 27.77 7.93
C ASN A 8 -1.53 26.28 7.80
N LEU A 9 -0.41 25.99 7.13
CA LEU A 9 0.01 24.62 6.79
C LEU A 9 0.04 23.71 8.03
N VAL A 10 0.66 24.18 9.12
CA VAL A 10 0.73 23.46 10.40
C VAL A 10 -0.65 23.06 10.93
N SER A 11 -1.59 24.00 11.03
CA SER A 11 -2.93 23.70 11.55
C SER A 11 -3.68 22.73 10.63
N SER A 12 -3.48 22.89 9.32
CA SER A 12 -4.11 22.02 8.32
C SER A 12 -3.57 20.59 8.37
N ARG A 13 -2.24 20.44 8.52
CA ARG A 13 -1.53 19.17 8.71
C ARG A 13 -2.03 18.45 9.96
N LEU A 14 -2.05 19.14 11.10
CA LEU A 14 -2.53 18.58 12.37
C LEU A 14 -4.01 18.17 12.28
N SER A 15 -4.83 18.98 11.60
CA SER A 15 -6.23 18.65 11.37
C SER A 15 -6.40 17.41 10.49
N ALA A 16 -5.59 17.26 9.44
CA ALA A 16 -5.62 16.10 8.56
C ALA A 16 -5.20 14.82 9.29
N TRP A 17 -4.13 14.86 10.08
CA TRP A 17 -3.74 13.74 10.96
C TRP A 17 -4.85 13.37 11.94
N CYS A 18 -5.43 14.37 12.64
CA CYS A 18 -6.49 14.15 13.61
C CYS A 18 -7.73 13.50 12.96
N LEU A 19 -8.23 14.07 11.85
CA LEU A 19 -9.38 13.53 11.13
C LEU A 19 -9.13 12.14 10.58
N GLY A 20 -7.92 11.87 10.07
CA GLY A 20 -7.54 10.53 9.61
C GLY A 20 -7.55 9.54 10.77
N THR A 21 -7.03 9.92 11.93
CA THR A 21 -7.07 9.10 13.14
C THR A 21 -8.50 8.84 13.60
N LEU A 22 -9.40 9.84 13.57
CA LEU A 22 -10.82 9.68 13.90
C LEU A 22 -11.55 8.71 12.96
N ALA A 23 -11.14 8.60 11.69
CA ALA A 23 -11.64 7.60 10.74
C ALA A 23 -11.07 6.19 11.04
N PHE A 24 -11.19 5.73 12.29
CA PHE A 24 -10.62 4.48 12.78
C PHE A 24 -11.50 3.25 12.48
N THR A 25 -12.81 3.43 12.42
CA THR A 25 -13.79 2.39 12.08
C THR A 25 -14.62 2.81 10.87
N ASP A 26 -15.29 1.85 10.24
CA ASP A 26 -16.13 2.11 9.06
C ASP A 26 -17.24 3.10 9.42
N ASP A 27 -17.91 2.90 10.56
CA ASP A 27 -18.95 3.83 11.08
C ASP A 27 -18.43 5.25 11.31
N LEU A 28 -17.22 5.39 11.87
CA LEU A 28 -16.62 6.70 12.10
C LEU A 28 -16.26 7.39 10.78
N ALA A 29 -15.74 6.65 9.80
CA ALA A 29 -15.46 7.20 8.48
C ALA A 29 -16.72 7.60 7.72
N GLU A 30 -17.80 6.82 7.80
CA GLU A 30 -19.10 7.15 7.21
C GLU A 30 -19.72 8.39 7.90
N ASN A 31 -19.62 8.50 9.23
CA ASN A 31 -20.05 9.69 9.97
C ASN A 31 -19.27 10.94 9.54
N LEU A 32 -17.95 10.84 9.41
CA LEU A 32 -17.12 11.93 8.88
C LEU A 32 -17.50 12.28 7.44
N ALA A 33 -17.77 11.28 6.60
CA ALA A 33 -18.21 11.49 5.23
C ALA A 33 -19.56 12.24 5.16
N ALA A 34 -20.51 11.91 6.03
CA ALA A 34 -21.78 12.63 6.17
C ALA A 34 -21.59 14.10 6.57
N LEU A 35 -20.51 14.42 7.30
CA LEU A 35 -20.09 15.78 7.63
C LEU A 35 -19.27 16.46 6.51
N GLY A 36 -19.15 15.84 5.34
CA GLY A 36 -18.46 16.39 4.17
C GLY A 36 -16.95 16.11 4.12
N ALA A 37 -16.42 15.22 4.96
CA ALA A 37 -14.98 14.95 5.03
C ALA A 37 -14.37 14.45 3.71
N VAL A 38 -15.12 13.73 2.87
CA VAL A 38 -14.65 13.25 1.56
C VAL A 38 -14.20 14.41 0.67
N THR A 39 -15.08 15.39 0.43
CA THR A 39 -14.75 16.55 -0.40
C THR A 39 -13.64 17.38 0.23
N LEU A 40 -13.70 17.59 1.55
CA LEU A 40 -12.69 18.34 2.29
C LEU A 40 -11.30 17.71 2.19
N ALA A 41 -11.19 16.39 2.32
CA ALA A 41 -9.92 15.67 2.22
C ALA A 41 -9.30 15.81 0.83
N VAL A 42 -10.10 15.66 -0.23
CA VAL A 42 -9.58 15.75 -1.61
C VAL A 42 -9.25 17.19 -1.99
N GLU A 43 -10.04 18.18 -1.56
CA GLU A 43 -9.69 19.58 -1.73
C GLU A 43 -8.41 19.94 -0.98
N HIS A 44 -8.20 19.39 0.22
CA HIS A 44 -6.98 19.61 0.99
C HIS A 44 -5.76 19.01 0.28
N LEU A 45 -5.85 17.76 -0.19
CA LEU A 45 -4.78 17.14 -0.98
C LEU A 45 -4.48 17.95 -2.25
N ARG A 46 -5.51 18.44 -2.95
CA ARG A 46 -5.34 19.30 -4.12
C ARG A 46 -4.64 20.61 -3.77
N TYR A 47 -5.02 21.23 -2.66
CA TYR A 47 -4.39 22.45 -2.16
C TYR A 47 -2.91 22.22 -1.84
N ILE A 48 -2.58 21.19 -1.06
CA ILE A 48 -1.20 20.84 -0.72
C ILE A 48 -0.37 20.53 -1.97
N THR A 49 -0.93 19.77 -2.92
CA THR A 49 -0.22 19.43 -4.17
C THR A 49 0.14 20.66 -5.01
N ALA A 50 -0.66 21.74 -4.93
CA ALA A 50 -0.43 22.95 -5.70
C ALA A 50 0.36 24.03 -4.94
N HIS A 51 0.64 23.83 -3.65
CA HIS A 51 1.23 24.86 -2.80
C HIS A 51 2.75 24.69 -2.71
N LEU A 52 3.49 25.70 -3.17
CA LEU A 52 4.96 25.64 -3.25
C LEU A 52 5.66 25.51 -1.89
N ASP A 53 5.07 26.06 -0.83
CA ASP A 53 5.63 26.02 0.52
C ASP A 53 5.23 24.78 1.33
N ALA A 54 4.42 23.88 0.76
CA ALA A 54 4.04 22.64 1.44
C ALA A 54 5.23 21.68 1.49
N ASP A 55 5.49 21.11 2.67
CA ASP A 55 6.57 20.15 2.86
C ASP A 55 6.09 18.69 2.71
N THR A 56 7.02 17.76 2.92
CA THR A 56 6.76 16.31 2.95
C THR A 56 5.64 15.95 3.91
N GLU A 57 5.63 16.51 5.13
CA GLU A 57 4.65 16.13 6.14
C GLU A 57 3.25 16.62 5.80
N ASP A 58 3.11 17.81 5.20
CA ASP A 58 1.84 18.31 4.69
C ASP A 58 1.24 17.34 3.66
N THR A 59 2.10 16.85 2.75
CA THR A 59 1.71 15.88 1.71
C THR A 59 1.31 14.55 2.34
N CYS A 60 2.11 14.03 3.26
CA CYS A 60 1.83 12.80 3.99
C CYS A 60 0.51 12.87 4.75
N ALA A 61 0.24 13.97 5.47
CA ALA A 61 -0.98 14.16 6.24
C ALA A 61 -2.23 14.18 5.33
N ALA A 62 -2.14 14.88 4.19
CA ALA A 62 -3.24 14.96 3.23
C ALA A 62 -3.55 13.59 2.59
N ILE A 63 -2.52 12.84 2.21
CA ILE A 63 -2.67 11.48 1.65
C ILE A 63 -3.17 10.50 2.71
N TYR A 64 -2.67 10.62 3.95
CA TYR A 64 -3.13 9.82 5.08
C TYR A 64 -4.63 9.97 5.32
N LEU A 65 -5.14 11.21 5.37
CA LEU A 65 -6.57 11.46 5.57
C LEU A 65 -7.42 10.77 4.49
N VAL A 66 -7.04 10.89 3.22
CA VAL A 66 -7.72 10.19 2.11
C VAL A 66 -7.67 8.68 2.31
N SER A 67 -6.50 8.14 2.65
CA SER A 67 -6.30 6.70 2.89
C SER A 67 -7.15 6.17 4.04
N ARG A 68 -7.28 6.96 5.12
CA ARG A 68 -8.06 6.62 6.31
C ARG A 68 -9.56 6.69 6.07
N LEU A 69 -10.03 7.59 5.20
CA LEU A 69 -11.44 7.65 4.80
C LEU A 69 -11.82 6.52 3.82
N ALA A 70 -10.87 5.94 3.08
CA ALA A 70 -11.11 4.87 2.10
C ALA A 70 -11.39 3.49 2.74
N ARG A 71 -12.24 3.44 3.77
CA ARG A 71 -12.52 2.23 4.56
C ARG A 71 -13.51 1.28 3.89
N THR A 72 -14.51 1.82 3.21
CA THR A 72 -15.54 1.07 2.53
C THR A 72 -15.41 1.23 1.01
N THR A 73 -15.96 0.29 0.24
CA THR A 73 -15.99 0.42 -1.23
C THR A 73 -16.73 1.69 -1.66
N THR A 74 -17.79 2.07 -0.94
CA THR A 74 -18.56 3.30 -1.18
C THR A 74 -17.72 4.55 -0.94
N LEU A 75 -17.00 4.63 0.16
CA LEU A 75 -16.13 5.77 0.46
C LEU A 75 -14.95 5.87 -0.51
N ALA A 76 -14.31 4.74 -0.85
CA ALA A 76 -13.23 4.71 -1.84
C ALA A 76 -13.70 5.25 -3.20
N LYS A 77 -14.89 4.83 -3.68
CA LYS A 77 -15.50 5.37 -4.91
C LYS A 77 -15.82 6.85 -4.80
N SER A 78 -16.30 7.31 -3.65
CA SER A 78 -16.61 8.72 -3.42
C SER A 78 -15.36 9.59 -3.44
N LEU A 79 -14.27 9.15 -2.81
CA LEU A 79 -12.96 9.82 -2.84
C LEU A 79 -12.38 9.86 -4.27
N ALA A 80 -12.45 8.74 -5.00
CA ALA A 80 -12.01 8.69 -6.39
C ALA A 80 -12.81 9.65 -7.28
N LYS A 81 -14.14 9.68 -7.13
CA LYS A 81 -15.02 10.62 -7.84
C LYS A 81 -14.71 12.08 -7.49
N ALA A 82 -14.30 12.37 -6.26
CA ALA A 82 -13.85 13.70 -5.85
C ALA A 82 -12.47 14.09 -6.43
N GLY A 83 -11.74 13.14 -7.01
CA GLY A 83 -10.52 13.37 -7.80
C GLY A 83 -9.21 13.08 -7.08
N CYS A 84 -9.18 12.21 -6.06
CA CYS A 84 -7.94 11.93 -5.31
C CYS A 84 -6.94 11.05 -6.07
N VAL A 85 -7.41 10.19 -6.99
CA VAL A 85 -6.60 9.15 -7.63
C VAL A 85 -5.40 9.73 -8.38
N LEU A 86 -5.63 10.73 -9.25
CA LEU A 86 -4.55 11.35 -10.02
C LEU A 86 -3.53 12.08 -9.13
N LEU A 87 -3.98 12.69 -8.03
CA LEU A 87 -3.10 13.39 -7.07
C LEU A 87 -2.20 12.41 -6.33
N ILE A 88 -2.76 11.29 -5.85
CA ILE A 88 -1.99 10.24 -5.17
C ILE A 88 -0.97 9.61 -6.13
N VAL A 89 -1.40 9.27 -7.35
CA VAL A 89 -0.50 8.66 -8.33
C VAL A 89 0.57 9.65 -8.79
N HIS A 90 0.27 10.94 -8.88
CA HIS A 90 1.27 11.97 -9.12
C HIS A 90 2.38 11.93 -8.07
N HIS A 91 2.04 12.02 -6.78
CA HIS A 91 3.02 11.97 -5.68
C HIS A 91 3.82 10.65 -5.69
N LEU A 92 3.16 9.52 -5.93
CA LEU A 92 3.84 8.22 -6.07
C LEU A 92 4.84 8.18 -7.24
N SER A 93 4.53 8.89 -8.33
CA SER A 93 5.31 8.87 -9.56
C SER A 93 6.54 9.76 -9.49
N VAL A 94 6.45 10.91 -8.80
CA VAL A 94 7.48 11.96 -8.85
C VAL A 94 8.30 12.09 -7.57
N SER A 95 7.75 11.70 -6.41
CA SER A 95 8.48 11.87 -5.15
C SER A 95 9.66 10.90 -5.03
N GLU A 96 10.69 11.34 -4.33
CA GLU A 96 11.82 10.52 -3.85
C GLU A 96 11.83 10.41 -2.32
N ASP A 97 10.94 11.16 -1.65
CA ASP A 97 10.80 11.12 -0.20
C ASP A 97 10.16 9.78 0.25
N PRO A 98 10.83 9.00 1.11
CA PRO A 98 10.32 7.70 1.55
C PRO A 98 8.95 7.74 2.22
N GLN A 99 8.63 8.80 2.97
CA GLN A 99 7.33 8.93 3.65
C GLN A 99 6.22 9.23 2.64
N VAL A 100 6.47 10.12 1.67
CA VAL A 100 5.50 10.38 0.60
C VAL A 100 5.26 9.11 -0.22
N LEU A 101 6.31 8.34 -0.53
CA LEU A 101 6.20 7.06 -1.23
C LEU A 101 5.42 6.03 -0.40
N HIS A 102 5.69 5.93 0.90
CA HIS A 102 4.97 5.07 1.83
C HIS A 102 3.47 5.38 1.83
N TRP A 103 3.09 6.62 2.09
CA TRP A 103 1.68 7.01 2.20
C TRP A 103 0.96 6.95 0.85
N SER A 104 1.63 7.32 -0.24
CA SER A 104 1.07 7.23 -1.58
C SER A 104 0.78 5.78 -1.98
N ALA A 105 1.73 4.86 -1.77
CA ALA A 105 1.51 3.44 -2.04
C ALA A 105 0.42 2.86 -1.14
N ARG A 106 0.40 3.25 0.15
CA ARG A 106 -0.64 2.82 1.08
C ARG A 106 -2.03 3.28 0.64
N ALA A 107 -2.15 4.53 0.17
CA ALA A 107 -3.38 5.10 -0.33
C ALA A 107 -3.95 4.34 -1.53
N VAL A 108 -3.08 3.95 -2.48
CA VAL A 108 -3.47 3.08 -3.61
C VAL A 108 -4.07 1.78 -3.11
N GLY A 109 -3.43 1.12 -2.14
CA GLY A 109 -3.95 -0.12 -1.55
C GLY A 109 -5.26 0.08 -0.76
N CYS A 110 -5.41 1.22 -0.06
CA CYS A 110 -6.62 1.51 0.72
C CYS A 110 -7.83 1.76 -0.18
N LEU A 111 -7.65 2.53 -1.26
CA LEU A 111 -8.69 2.76 -2.26
C LEU A 111 -9.13 1.45 -2.92
N GLN A 112 -8.20 0.53 -3.18
CA GLN A 112 -8.54 -0.75 -3.77
C GLN A 112 -9.18 -1.71 -2.74
N ARG A 113 -10.50 -1.83 -2.79
CA ARG A 113 -11.26 -2.80 -1.98
C ARG A 113 -11.49 -4.12 -2.74
N PRO A 114 -11.74 -5.24 -2.05
CA PRO A 114 -12.12 -6.50 -2.70
C PRO A 114 -13.32 -6.30 -3.62
N SER A 115 -13.30 -6.98 -4.78
CA SER A 115 -14.39 -6.96 -5.75
C SER A 115 -14.76 -5.57 -6.31
N ALA A 116 -13.85 -4.59 -6.20
CA ALA A 116 -13.99 -3.25 -6.78
C ALA A 116 -13.09 -3.13 -8.03
N SER A 117 -13.42 -3.88 -9.09
CA SER A 117 -12.64 -3.90 -10.33
C SER A 117 -12.63 -2.55 -11.07
N ASP A 118 -13.70 -1.76 -10.93
CA ASP A 118 -13.78 -0.39 -11.45
C ASP A 118 -12.78 0.54 -10.77
N MET A 119 -12.57 0.38 -9.47
CA MET A 119 -11.52 1.11 -8.73
C MET A 119 -10.13 0.71 -9.20
N ALA A 120 -9.88 -0.58 -9.40
CA ALA A 120 -8.59 -1.05 -9.90
C ALA A 120 -8.31 -0.46 -11.27
N LYS A 121 -9.31 -0.49 -12.15
CA LYS A 121 -9.21 0.17 -13.45
C LYS A 121 -8.88 1.66 -13.32
N ALA A 122 -9.59 2.41 -12.49
CA ALA A 122 -9.32 3.83 -12.29
C ALA A 122 -7.88 4.10 -11.79
N LEU A 123 -7.38 3.28 -10.85
CA LEU A 123 -6.01 3.36 -10.36
C LEU A 123 -4.98 3.00 -11.44
N LEU A 124 -5.23 1.96 -12.23
CA LEU A 124 -4.34 1.50 -13.30
C LEU A 124 -4.30 2.50 -14.47
N ASP A 125 -5.45 3.02 -14.89
CA ASP A 125 -5.58 4.03 -15.94
C ASP A 125 -4.85 5.33 -15.54
N ALA A 126 -4.84 5.65 -14.25
CA ALA A 126 -4.05 6.77 -13.71
C ALA A 126 -2.53 6.52 -13.66
N GLY A 127 -2.08 5.29 -13.92
CA GLY A 127 -0.66 4.92 -13.96
C GLY A 127 -0.10 4.34 -12.66
N SER A 128 -0.94 3.95 -11.69
CA SER A 128 -0.46 3.46 -10.38
C SER A 128 0.48 2.26 -10.47
N ALA A 129 0.29 1.35 -11.43
CA ALA A 129 1.16 0.17 -11.59
C ALA A 129 2.61 0.56 -11.92
N LYS A 130 2.82 1.52 -12.84
CA LYS A 130 4.16 2.02 -13.19
C LYS A 130 4.78 2.80 -12.03
N ALA A 131 3.98 3.60 -11.34
CA ALA A 131 4.40 4.36 -10.18
C ALA A 131 4.83 3.43 -9.02
N LEU A 132 4.06 2.38 -8.73
CA LEU A 132 4.41 1.33 -7.77
C LEU A 132 5.69 0.60 -8.16
N ALA A 133 5.84 0.21 -9.44
CA ALA A 133 7.06 -0.47 -9.91
C ALA A 133 8.32 0.40 -9.77
N ARG A 134 8.21 1.74 -9.79
CA ARG A 134 9.35 2.63 -9.53
C ARG A 134 9.80 2.60 -8.06
N LEU A 135 8.88 2.47 -7.11
CA LEU A 135 9.11 2.73 -5.69
C LEU A 135 10.36 2.03 -5.12
N PRO A 136 10.56 0.69 -5.25
CA PRO A 136 11.73 0.05 -4.65
C PRO A 136 13.08 0.52 -5.20
N ARG A 137 13.12 1.12 -6.40
CA ARG A 137 14.36 1.57 -7.05
C ARG A 137 14.81 2.97 -6.62
N VAL A 138 13.91 3.75 -6.05
CA VAL A 138 14.16 5.15 -5.67
C VAL A 138 14.27 5.33 -4.16
N LEU A 139 14.04 4.27 -3.39
CA LEU A 139 14.31 4.27 -1.97
C LEU A 139 15.81 4.12 -1.71
N PRO A 140 16.35 4.79 -0.68
CA PRO A 140 17.62 4.41 -0.07
C PRO A 140 17.61 2.94 0.34
N SER A 141 18.75 2.25 0.21
CA SER A 141 18.83 0.80 0.45
C SER A 141 18.59 0.39 1.91
N ASP A 142 18.78 1.32 2.84
CA ASP A 142 18.59 1.17 4.28
C ASP A 142 17.19 1.57 4.77
N VAL A 143 16.35 2.16 3.91
CA VAL A 143 14.98 2.57 4.23
C VAL A 143 13.98 1.62 3.58
N ILE A 144 13.45 0.68 4.36
CA ILE A 144 12.63 -0.43 3.83
C ILE A 144 11.16 -0.37 4.23
N GLU A 145 10.77 0.49 5.17
CA GLU A 145 9.41 0.64 5.66
C GLU A 145 8.39 0.93 4.53
N PRO A 146 8.71 1.75 3.50
CA PRO A 146 7.78 1.98 2.40
C PRO A 146 7.52 0.72 1.55
N LEU A 147 8.41 -0.29 1.60
CA LEU A 147 8.22 -1.56 0.89
C LEU A 147 7.01 -2.35 1.44
N ALA A 148 6.65 -2.18 2.71
CA ALA A 148 5.42 -2.76 3.26
C ALA A 148 4.16 -2.17 2.61
N SER A 149 4.13 -0.85 2.38
CA SER A 149 3.02 -0.17 1.71
C SER A 149 2.94 -0.51 0.22
N PHE A 150 4.10 -0.60 -0.44
CA PHE A 150 4.20 -1.12 -1.81
C PHE A 150 3.63 -2.53 -1.92
N ALA A 151 4.05 -3.44 -1.04
CA ALA A 151 3.57 -4.81 -1.01
C ALA A 151 2.06 -4.86 -0.74
N PHE A 152 1.56 -4.11 0.24
CA PHE A 152 0.14 -4.00 0.54
C PHE A 152 -0.68 -3.55 -0.69
N ALA A 153 -0.22 -2.56 -1.44
CA ALA A 153 -0.89 -2.11 -2.66
C ALA A 153 -0.97 -3.23 -3.72
N ILE A 154 0.11 -4.01 -3.89
CA ILE A 154 0.13 -5.16 -4.81
C ILE A 154 -0.86 -6.23 -4.37
N GLN A 155 -0.93 -6.55 -3.07
CA GLN A 155 -1.89 -7.52 -2.54
C GLN A 155 -3.33 -7.10 -2.88
N ARG A 156 -3.66 -5.83 -2.62
CA ARG A 156 -4.98 -5.25 -2.86
C ARG A 156 -5.36 -5.25 -4.34
N LEU A 157 -4.44 -4.83 -5.22
CA LEU A 157 -4.66 -4.84 -6.67
C LEU A 157 -4.75 -6.27 -7.24
N SER A 158 -3.93 -7.18 -6.76
CA SER A 158 -3.93 -8.58 -7.21
C SER A 158 -5.25 -9.31 -6.90
N CYS A 159 -5.99 -8.82 -5.91
CA CYS A 159 -7.31 -9.33 -5.49
C CYS A 159 -8.48 -8.45 -5.94
N ALA A 160 -8.25 -7.43 -6.77
CA ALA A 160 -9.29 -6.53 -7.24
C ALA A 160 -10.39 -7.26 -8.02
N GLU A 161 -9.97 -8.26 -8.78
CA GLU A 161 -10.81 -9.15 -9.54
C GLU A 161 -10.23 -10.56 -9.50
N TRP A 162 -11.10 -11.57 -9.64
CA TRP A 162 -10.67 -12.95 -9.84
C TRP A 162 -10.20 -13.22 -11.28
N GLY A 163 -10.28 -12.20 -12.16
CA GLY A 163 -9.73 -12.18 -13.50
C GLY A 163 -8.20 -12.00 -13.54
N GLY A 164 -7.64 -12.06 -14.75
CA GLY A 164 -6.21 -11.89 -15.00
C GLY A 164 -5.79 -10.47 -15.41
N GLY A 165 -6.73 -9.54 -15.62
CA GLY A 165 -6.48 -8.23 -16.23
C GLY A 165 -5.61 -7.33 -15.37
N THR A 166 -6.01 -7.13 -14.11
CA THR A 166 -5.23 -6.29 -13.16
C THR A 166 -3.81 -6.84 -12.97
N ARG A 167 -3.67 -8.16 -12.79
CA ARG A 167 -2.35 -8.79 -12.63
C ARG A 167 -1.50 -8.65 -13.88
N LYS A 168 -2.08 -8.81 -15.07
CA LYS A 168 -1.37 -8.58 -16.33
C LYS A 168 -0.85 -7.14 -16.41
N ALA A 169 -1.66 -6.14 -16.06
CA ALA A 169 -1.23 -4.75 -16.04
C ALA A 169 -0.08 -4.49 -15.04
N LEU A 170 -0.12 -5.11 -13.86
CA LEU A 170 0.99 -5.05 -12.89
C LEU A 170 2.28 -5.66 -13.47
N VAL A 171 2.18 -6.81 -14.13
CA VAL A 171 3.33 -7.47 -14.77
C VAL A 171 3.90 -6.61 -15.89
N GLU A 172 3.07 -6.09 -16.79
CA GLU A 172 3.50 -5.21 -17.89
C GLU A 172 4.15 -3.91 -17.40
N ALA A 173 3.78 -3.43 -16.22
CA ALA A 173 4.40 -2.29 -15.58
C ALA A 173 5.75 -2.60 -14.89
N GLY A 174 6.16 -3.87 -14.80
CA GLY A 174 7.41 -4.30 -14.17
C GLY A 174 7.31 -4.54 -12.65
N VAL A 175 6.10 -4.70 -12.10
CA VAL A 175 5.90 -4.87 -10.65
C VAL A 175 6.57 -6.14 -10.11
N VAL A 176 6.66 -7.21 -10.91
CA VAL A 176 7.32 -8.47 -10.50
C VAL A 176 8.80 -8.25 -10.21
N ASP A 177 9.51 -7.55 -11.09
CA ASP A 177 10.94 -7.25 -10.92
C ASP A 177 11.18 -6.38 -9.69
N SER A 178 10.33 -5.36 -9.50
CA SER A 178 10.39 -4.47 -8.34
C SER A 178 10.09 -5.20 -7.04
N LEU A 179 9.16 -6.15 -7.04
CA LEU A 179 8.87 -6.99 -5.88
C LEU A 179 10.05 -7.90 -5.52
N LEU A 180 10.68 -8.52 -6.52
CA LEU A 180 11.88 -9.33 -6.31
C LEU A 180 13.07 -8.49 -5.84
N SER A 181 13.23 -7.27 -6.35
CA SER A 181 14.20 -6.30 -5.84
C SER A 181 13.93 -5.97 -4.37
N ALA A 182 12.69 -5.66 -4.02
CA ALA A 182 12.29 -5.37 -2.63
C ALA A 182 12.55 -6.54 -1.69
N LEU A 183 12.27 -7.78 -2.12
CA LEU A 183 12.61 -8.99 -1.37
C LEU A 183 14.12 -9.13 -1.12
N ARG A 184 14.96 -8.80 -2.11
CA ARG A 184 16.42 -8.82 -1.94
C ARG A 184 16.89 -7.75 -0.96
N THR A 185 16.47 -6.50 -1.16
CA THR A 185 16.87 -5.37 -0.32
C THR A 185 16.48 -5.57 1.13
N SER A 186 15.25 -6.03 1.39
CA SER A 186 14.75 -6.19 2.76
C SER A 186 15.27 -7.45 3.47
N ALA A 187 15.80 -8.44 2.76
CA ALA A 187 16.12 -9.73 3.36
C ALA A 187 17.18 -9.67 4.46
N ASP A 188 18.08 -8.69 4.38
CA ASP A 188 19.19 -8.54 5.32
C ASP A 188 18.91 -7.49 6.42
N ILE A 189 17.73 -6.84 6.39
CA ILE A 189 17.30 -5.84 7.38
C ILE A 189 16.16 -6.42 8.24
N PRO A 190 16.32 -6.57 9.56
CA PRO A 190 15.30 -7.16 10.44
C PRO A 190 14.03 -6.30 10.59
N ASN A 191 13.06 -6.47 9.70
CA ASN A 191 11.74 -5.83 9.79
C ASN A 191 10.61 -6.83 9.48
N PRO A 192 10.06 -7.51 10.52
CA PRO A 192 9.06 -8.56 10.35
C PRO A 192 7.82 -8.12 9.55
N GLN A 193 7.38 -6.87 9.71
CA GLN A 193 6.20 -6.35 9.01
C GLN A 193 6.47 -6.28 7.50
N VAL A 194 7.61 -5.71 7.10
CA VAL A 194 8.01 -5.64 5.69
C VAL A 194 8.14 -7.03 5.08
N HIS A 195 8.77 -7.97 5.79
CA HIS A 195 8.94 -9.34 5.32
C HIS A 195 7.60 -10.06 5.12
N ILE A 196 6.67 -9.92 6.08
CA ILE A 196 5.34 -10.52 5.98
C ILE A 196 4.58 -9.95 4.78
N GLU A 197 4.54 -8.61 4.64
CA GLU A 197 3.79 -7.96 3.57
C GLU A 197 4.36 -8.33 2.18
N LEU A 198 5.68 -8.37 2.02
CA LEU A 198 6.32 -8.79 0.76
C LEU A 198 6.06 -10.27 0.43
N ALA A 199 6.07 -11.15 1.43
CA ALA A 199 5.74 -12.56 1.25
C ALA A 199 4.27 -12.73 0.81
N LEU A 200 3.33 -12.03 1.46
CA LEU A 200 1.92 -12.07 1.10
C LEU A 200 1.67 -11.48 -0.30
N ALA A 201 2.33 -10.37 -0.66
CA ALA A 201 2.29 -9.80 -2.02
C ALA A 201 2.76 -10.80 -3.08
N THR A 202 3.86 -11.50 -2.80
CA THR A 202 4.37 -12.56 -3.68
C THR A 202 3.35 -13.68 -3.85
N SER A 203 2.70 -14.09 -2.76
CA SER A 203 1.65 -15.11 -2.80
C SER A 203 0.45 -14.70 -3.66
N PHE A 204 -0.08 -13.49 -3.48
CA PHE A 204 -1.27 -13.03 -4.22
C PHE A 204 -0.98 -12.80 -5.71
N LEU A 205 0.20 -12.26 -6.02
CA LEU A 205 0.58 -12.00 -7.40
C LEU A 205 0.76 -13.31 -8.18
N GLY A 206 1.25 -14.37 -7.52
CA GLY A 206 1.43 -15.70 -8.08
C GLY A 206 0.17 -16.59 -8.13
N ASP A 207 -0.97 -16.10 -7.64
CA ASP A 207 -2.21 -16.87 -7.50
C ASP A 207 -2.88 -17.21 -8.86
N VAL A 208 -4.14 -17.68 -8.89
CA VAL A 208 -4.90 -18.16 -10.07
C VAL A 208 -4.67 -17.29 -11.31
N GLY A 209 -4.15 -17.85 -12.40
CA GLY A 209 -3.80 -17.12 -13.64
C GLY A 209 -2.36 -16.58 -13.69
N GLY A 210 -1.63 -16.58 -12.56
CA GLY A 210 -0.25 -16.11 -12.44
C GLY A 210 0.84 -17.11 -12.86
N THR A 211 0.57 -18.03 -13.81
CA THR A 211 1.56 -19.09 -14.16
C THR A 211 2.89 -18.54 -14.65
N ALA A 212 2.88 -17.52 -15.52
CA ALA A 212 4.10 -16.86 -15.96
C ALA A 212 4.83 -16.16 -14.80
N ILE A 213 4.07 -15.51 -13.91
CA ILE A 213 4.57 -14.82 -12.72
C ILE A 213 5.29 -15.80 -11.78
N ARG A 214 4.68 -16.96 -11.50
CA ARG A 214 5.31 -17.99 -10.66
C ARG A 214 6.62 -18.48 -11.25
N LYS A 215 6.67 -18.73 -12.56
CA LYS A 215 7.91 -19.12 -13.25
C LYS A 215 8.99 -18.05 -13.12
N GLU A 216 8.60 -16.77 -13.23
CA GLU A 216 9.52 -15.64 -13.07
C GLU A 216 10.09 -15.57 -11.65
N ILE A 217 9.23 -15.66 -10.64
CA ILE A 217 9.63 -15.65 -9.23
C ILE A 217 10.62 -16.79 -8.94
N VAL A 218 10.36 -17.98 -9.46
CA VAL A 218 11.28 -19.13 -9.33
C VAL A 218 12.60 -18.85 -10.04
N ARG A 219 12.57 -18.41 -11.31
CA ARG A 219 13.75 -18.15 -12.12
C ARG A 219 14.67 -17.09 -11.51
N ALA A 220 14.08 -16.07 -10.87
CA ALA A 220 14.81 -14.98 -10.26
C ALA A 220 15.34 -15.28 -8.84
N GLY A 221 15.17 -16.52 -8.35
CA GLY A 221 15.63 -16.93 -7.01
C GLY A 221 14.74 -16.47 -5.87
N GLY A 222 13.49 -16.04 -6.15
CA GLY A 222 12.56 -15.55 -5.12
C GLY A 222 12.25 -16.59 -4.04
N ILE A 223 12.22 -17.88 -4.41
CA ILE A 223 11.98 -18.98 -3.46
C ILE A 223 13.11 -19.11 -2.43
N ASP A 224 14.37 -18.96 -2.87
CA ASP A 224 15.52 -19.10 -1.98
C ASP A 224 15.59 -17.91 -1.02
N ILE A 225 15.26 -16.70 -1.50
CA ILE A 225 15.14 -15.51 -0.66
C ILE A 225 14.05 -15.71 0.40
N LEU A 226 12.85 -16.15 0.02
CA LEU A 226 11.75 -16.40 0.94
C LEU A 226 12.10 -17.45 2.00
N LYS A 227 12.77 -18.54 1.61
CA LYS A 227 13.24 -19.57 2.56
C LYS A 227 14.27 -19.02 3.54
N ARG A 228 15.24 -18.24 3.04
CA ARG A 228 16.27 -17.59 3.87
C ARG A 228 15.64 -16.62 4.88
N VAL A 229 14.77 -15.73 4.41
CA VAL A 229 14.04 -14.77 5.27
C VAL A 229 13.17 -15.50 6.28
N GLY A 230 12.44 -16.54 5.85
CA GLY A 230 11.60 -17.34 6.75
C GLY A 230 12.40 -18.10 7.81
N ALA A 231 13.60 -18.58 7.49
CA ALA A 231 14.47 -19.29 8.43
C ALA A 231 15.12 -18.36 9.47
N ALA A 232 15.43 -17.12 9.08
CA ALA A 232 16.00 -16.11 9.98
C ALA A 232 14.94 -15.32 10.77
N GLY A 233 13.68 -15.34 10.31
CA GLY A 233 12.60 -14.53 10.85
C GLY A 233 11.89 -15.14 12.07
N LYS A 234 11.01 -14.34 12.67
CA LYS A 234 10.07 -14.78 13.71
C LYS A 234 9.05 -15.78 13.15
N PRO A 235 8.33 -16.56 14.00
CA PRO A 235 7.37 -17.56 13.54
C PRO A 235 6.32 -17.04 12.54
N GLU A 236 5.88 -15.79 12.67
CA GLU A 236 4.91 -15.16 11.77
C GLU A 236 5.51 -14.92 10.38
N VAL A 237 6.77 -14.48 10.32
CA VAL A 237 7.54 -14.30 9.07
C VAL A 237 7.75 -15.65 8.40
N ALA A 238 8.18 -16.66 9.16
CA ALA A 238 8.36 -18.02 8.66
C ALA A 238 7.07 -18.59 8.06
N LYS A 239 5.93 -18.38 8.74
CA LYS A 239 4.60 -18.76 8.26
C LYS A 239 4.24 -18.07 6.95
N ALA A 240 4.39 -16.75 6.87
CA ALA A 240 4.09 -15.97 5.67
C ALA A 240 4.97 -16.40 4.48
N CYS A 241 6.28 -16.57 4.71
CA CYS A 241 7.22 -17.05 3.68
C CYS A 241 6.90 -18.47 3.22
N SER A 242 6.56 -19.38 4.12
CA SER A 242 6.15 -20.76 3.79
C SER A 242 4.86 -20.80 2.95
N MET A 243 3.89 -19.95 3.30
CA MET A 243 2.66 -19.78 2.51
C MET A 243 2.96 -19.27 1.10
N ALA A 244 3.82 -18.26 0.97
CA ALA A 244 4.27 -17.74 -0.32
C ALA A 244 5.01 -18.80 -1.14
N VAL A 245 5.95 -19.54 -0.55
CA VAL A 245 6.64 -20.64 -1.25
C VAL A 245 5.63 -21.67 -1.75
N THR A 246 4.66 -22.06 -0.92
CA THR A 246 3.63 -23.05 -1.29
C THR A 246 2.71 -22.56 -2.40
N SER A 247 2.29 -21.29 -2.40
CA SER A 247 1.45 -20.73 -3.47
C SER A 247 2.19 -20.59 -4.80
N ILE A 248 3.53 -20.47 -4.77
CA ILE A 248 4.35 -20.44 -5.97
C ILE A 248 4.71 -21.84 -6.50
N THR A 249 5.14 -22.77 -5.63
CA THR A 249 5.74 -24.05 -6.06
C THR A 249 4.81 -25.24 -5.91
N GLY A 250 3.68 -25.11 -5.20
CA GLY A 250 2.77 -26.22 -4.94
C GLY A 250 2.06 -26.75 -6.20
N ASN A 251 1.44 -27.93 -6.07
CA ASN A 251 0.48 -28.41 -7.05
C ASN A 251 -0.82 -27.57 -7.03
N ILE A 252 -1.77 -27.79 -7.94
CA ILE A 252 -2.97 -26.95 -8.04
C ILE A 252 -3.78 -26.86 -6.73
N TRP A 253 -3.93 -27.98 -6.02
CA TRP A 253 -4.69 -28.04 -4.77
C TRP A 253 -4.01 -27.30 -3.63
N THR A 254 -2.72 -27.58 -3.43
CA THR A 254 -1.92 -26.94 -2.38
C THR A 254 -1.74 -25.45 -2.61
N ARG A 255 -1.62 -25.01 -3.87
CA ARG A 255 -1.61 -23.59 -4.22
C ARG A 255 -2.91 -22.89 -3.87
N ASN A 256 -4.05 -23.44 -4.32
CA ASN A 256 -5.36 -22.85 -4.02
C ASN A 256 -5.60 -22.76 -2.51
N ALA A 257 -5.22 -23.79 -1.75
CA ALA A 257 -5.31 -23.77 -0.30
C ALA A 257 -4.40 -22.71 0.35
N ALA A 258 -3.17 -22.54 -0.15
CA ALA A 258 -2.25 -21.50 0.32
C ALA A 258 -2.79 -20.10 0.01
N SER A 259 -3.27 -19.86 -1.21
CA SER A 259 -3.88 -18.59 -1.62
C SER A 259 -5.11 -18.23 -0.79
N ALA A 260 -5.99 -19.20 -0.51
CA ALA A 260 -7.12 -19.00 0.38
C ALA A 260 -6.67 -18.63 1.80
N LYS A 261 -5.62 -19.27 2.33
CA LYS A 261 -5.02 -18.91 3.63
C LYS A 261 -4.43 -17.50 3.60
N THR A 262 -3.77 -17.11 2.52
CA THR A 262 -3.24 -15.75 2.33
C THR A 262 -4.38 -14.73 2.34
N ALA A 263 -5.48 -15.01 1.63
CA ALA A 263 -6.69 -14.19 1.66
C ALA A 263 -7.29 -14.08 3.06
N MET A 264 -7.34 -15.16 3.84
CA MET A 264 -7.85 -15.12 5.23
C MET A 264 -6.91 -14.39 6.20
N ALA A 265 -5.59 -14.42 5.95
CA ALA A 265 -4.60 -13.74 6.78
C ALA A 265 -4.55 -12.23 6.51
N HIS A 266 -5.04 -11.78 5.35
CA HIS A 266 -5.01 -10.38 4.97
C HIS A 266 -6.13 -9.60 5.66
N ASN A 267 -5.78 -8.50 6.33
CA ASN A 267 -6.77 -7.63 6.97
C ASN A 267 -7.51 -6.81 5.91
N TRP A 268 -8.71 -7.24 5.57
CA TRP A 268 -9.55 -6.57 4.57
C TRP A 268 -10.21 -5.30 5.11
N ASN A 269 -10.64 -5.30 6.37
CA ASN A 269 -11.43 -4.23 6.99
C ASN A 269 -10.55 -3.07 7.47
N GLY A 270 -9.35 -3.35 7.96
CA GLY A 270 -8.29 -2.36 8.13
C GLY A 270 -7.53 -2.12 6.81
N GLY A 271 -6.70 -1.10 6.76
CA GLY A 271 -5.97 -0.82 5.53
C GLY A 271 -4.93 0.25 5.65
N CYS A 272 -5.19 1.35 6.33
CA CYS A 272 -4.18 2.38 6.58
C CYS A 272 -3.65 2.23 8.01
N PRO A 273 -2.32 2.18 8.25
CA PRO A 273 -1.77 2.09 9.60
C PRO A 273 -2.18 3.32 10.43
N GLU A 274 -2.06 3.21 11.74
CA GLU A 274 -2.13 4.39 12.59
C GLU A 274 -0.90 5.27 12.36
N TYR A 275 -1.13 6.58 12.30
CA TYR A 275 -0.02 7.52 12.44
C TYR A 275 0.37 7.58 13.92
N GLN A 276 1.57 7.11 14.23
CA GLN A 276 2.20 7.28 15.53
C GLN A 276 3.38 8.22 15.31
N PRO A 277 3.34 9.47 15.81
CA PRO A 277 4.49 10.36 15.73
C PRO A 277 5.67 9.72 16.47
N GLU A 278 6.89 10.01 16.02
CA GLU A 278 8.09 9.52 16.71
C GLU A 278 8.05 9.89 18.19
N CYS A 279 8.43 8.93 19.03
CA CYS A 279 8.52 9.19 20.46
C CYS A 279 9.61 10.26 20.68
N PRO A 280 9.30 11.42 21.28
CA PRO A 280 10.30 12.47 21.49
C PRO A 280 11.37 12.04 22.52
N PHE A 281 11.13 10.93 23.22
CA PHE A 281 12.08 10.35 24.14
C PHE A 281 13.09 9.46 23.40
N VAL A 282 14.30 9.99 23.23
CA VAL A 282 15.47 9.20 22.84
C VAL A 282 16.18 8.80 24.13
N PRO A 283 16.13 7.53 24.57
CA PRO A 283 16.89 7.10 25.73
C PRO A 283 18.39 7.29 25.44
N THR A 284 19.04 8.16 26.19
CA THR A 284 20.50 8.20 26.27
C THR A 284 20.95 6.94 26.99
N VAL A 285 21.63 6.06 26.26
CA VAL A 285 22.34 4.93 26.86
C VAL A 285 23.65 5.49 27.39
N ASP A 286 23.73 5.70 28.70
CA ASP A 286 25.00 5.89 29.42
C ASP A 286 25.75 4.55 29.57
#